data_AF-A0A0F9KRH4-F1
#
_entry.id   AF-A0A0F9KRH4-F1
#
_cell.length_a   1.000
_cell.length_b   1.000
_cell.length_c   1.000
_cell.angle_alpha   90.00
_cell.angle_beta   90.00
_cell.angle_gamma   90.00
#
_symmetry.space_group_name_H-M   'P 1'
#
loop_
_entity.id
_entity.type
_entity.pdbx_description
1 polymer ?
#
loop_
_entity_poly.entity_id
_entity_poly.type
_entity_poly.pdbx_seq_one_letter_code
_entity_poly.pdbx_strand_id
1 'polypeptide(L)' 'VGGGGTVDPQLKGEIKAFLDWIKDAEGLVGYINYYLQQNNAQIISELSKIYGELRQIFGV' A
#
# COMPACT_ATOMS: atom_id res chain seq x y z
N VAL A 1 25.60 -24.79 -10.08
CA VAL A 1 25.35 -23.59 -10.93
C VAL A 1 24.20 -22.84 -10.30
N GLY A 2 24.42 -21.61 -9.83
CA GLY A 2 23.49 -20.87 -8.98
C GLY A 2 22.23 -20.43 -9.73
N GLY A 3 21.07 -20.72 -9.17
CA GLY A 3 19.77 -20.25 -9.66
C GLY A 3 19.58 -18.77 -9.38
N GLY A 4 20.09 -17.92 -10.27
CA GLY A 4 19.73 -16.51 -10.32
C GLY A 4 18.33 -16.37 -10.92
N GLY A 5 17.29 -16.55 -10.09
CA GLY A 5 15.90 -16.30 -10.50
C GLY A 5 15.74 -14.82 -10.85
N THR A 6 15.68 -14.49 -12.13
CA THR A 6 15.35 -13.14 -12.58
C THR A 6 13.92 -12.84 -12.15
N VAL A 7 13.74 -11.84 -11.29
CA VAL A 7 12.41 -11.34 -10.91
C VAL A 7 11.64 -11.00 -12.19
N ASP A 8 10.41 -11.52 -12.29
CA ASP A 8 9.54 -11.31 -13.45
C ASP A 8 9.43 -9.80 -13.76
N PRO A 9 9.71 -9.35 -15.01
CA PRO A 9 9.65 -7.94 -15.37
C PRO A 9 8.27 -7.30 -15.18
N GLN A 10 7.19 -8.05 -15.39
CA GLN A 10 5.82 -7.59 -15.13
C GLN A 10 5.61 -7.39 -13.64
N LEU A 11 5.96 -8.37 -12.81
CA LEU A 11 5.86 -8.26 -11.36
C LEU A 11 6.65 -7.04 -10.84
N LYS A 12 7.84 -6.82 -11.38
CA LYS A 12 8.66 -5.64 -11.05
C LYS A 12 7.96 -4.33 -11.42
N GLY A 13 7.28 -4.29 -12.57
CA GLY A 13 6.49 -3.14 -13.03
C GLY A 13 5.30 -2.86 -12.10
N GLU A 14 4.58 -3.91 -11.71
CA GLU A 14 3.43 -3.82 -10.78
C GLU A 14 3.86 -3.31 -9.41
N ILE A 15 4.94 -3.86 -8.84
CA ILE A 15 5.51 -3.39 -7.58
C ILE A 15 5.92 -1.91 -7.69
N LYS A 16 6.54 -1.51 -8.80
CA LYS A 16 6.94 -0.12 -9.00
C LYS A 16 5.72 0.81 -9.06
N ALA A 17 4.70 0.47 -9.83
CA ALA A 17 3.48 1.26 -9.93
C ALA A 17 2.78 1.40 -8.57
N PHE A 18 2.74 0.33 -7.78
CA PHE A 18 2.19 0.36 -6.43
C PHE A 18 2.99 1.27 -5.50
N LEU A 19 4.33 1.19 -5.52
CA LEU A 19 5.18 2.07 -4.71
C LEU A 19 5.08 3.54 -5.14
N ASP A 20 4.95 3.79 -6.43
CA ASP A 20 4.76 5.14 -6.97
C ASP A 20 3.39 5.69 -6.51
N TRP A 21 2.33 4.87 -6.54
CA TRP A 21 1.01 5.23 -6.01
C TRP A 21 1.01 5.51 -4.49
N ILE A 22 1.74 4.73 -3.69
CA ILE A 22 1.86 5.01 -2.24
C ILE A 22 2.49 6.38 -1.97
N LYS A 23 3.50 6.75 -2.77
CA LYS A 23 4.25 8.01 -2.60
C LYS A 23 3.54 9.22 -3.17
N ASP A 24 2.54 9.00 -4.02
CA ASP A 24 1.74 10.06 -4.62
C ASP A 24 0.80 10.69 -3.57
N ALA A 25 0.76 12.02 -3.53
CA ALA A 25 -0.13 12.78 -2.65
C ALA A 25 -1.62 12.56 -3.00
N GLU A 26 -1.93 12.28 -4.26
CA GLU A 26 -3.27 11.91 -4.73
C GLU A 26 -3.50 10.39 -4.70
N GLY A 27 -2.45 9.59 -4.46
CA GLY A 27 -2.52 8.14 -4.38
C GLY A 27 -3.09 7.66 -3.05
N LEU A 28 -2.24 7.12 -2.17
CA LEU A 28 -2.70 6.56 -0.89
C LEU A 28 -3.37 7.62 0.01
N VAL A 29 -2.78 8.82 0.09
CA VAL A 29 -3.31 9.90 0.93
C VAL A 29 -4.67 10.37 0.41
N GLY A 30 -4.79 10.57 -0.91
CA GLY A 30 -6.07 10.90 -1.56
C GLY A 30 -7.15 9.84 -1.32
N TYR A 31 -6.80 8.57 -1.47
CA TYR A 31 -7.69 7.44 -1.21
C TYR A 31 -8.21 7.43 0.24
N ILE A 32 -7.32 7.56 1.22
CA ILE A 32 -7.72 7.60 2.64
C ILE A 32 -8.62 8.81 2.91
N ASN A 33 -8.25 10.00 2.43
CA ASN A 33 -9.02 11.22 2.64
C ASN A 33 -10.43 11.14 2.05
N TYR A 34 -10.58 10.55 0.87
CA TYR A 34 -11.88 10.35 0.24
C TYR A 34 -12.84 9.55 1.14
N TYR A 35 -12.40 8.43 1.70
CA TYR A 35 -13.24 7.61 2.58
C TYR A 35 -13.46 8.21 3.96
N LEU A 36 -12.50 8.98 4.47
CA LEU A 36 -12.69 9.77 5.69
C LEU A 36 -13.81 10.81 5.50
N GLN A 37 -13.82 11.53 4.36
CA GLN A 37 -14.83 12.53 4.06
C GLN A 37 -16.23 11.94 3.90
N GLN A 38 -16.33 10.72 3.37
CA GLN A 38 -17.61 10.01 3.25
C GLN A 38 -18.14 9.46 4.58
N ASN A 39 -17.37 9.58 5.67
CA ASN A 39 -17.68 8.99 6.97
C ASN A 39 -18.00 7.48 6.88
N ASN A 40 -17.29 6.78 5.99
CA ASN A 40 -17.50 5.35 5.77
C ASN A 40 -16.77 4.57 6.88
N ALA A 41 -17.48 4.33 7.99
CA ALA A 41 -16.93 3.68 9.18
C ALA A 41 -16.33 2.30 8.92
N GLN A 42 -16.86 1.54 7.95
CA GLN A 42 -16.34 0.23 7.59
C GLN A 42 -14.93 0.34 6.99
N ILE A 43 -14.78 1.16 5.94
CA ILE A 43 -13.49 1.35 5.27
C ILE A 43 -12.47 1.95 6.23
N ILE A 44 -12.89 2.92 7.07
CA ILE A 44 -12.01 3.52 8.07
C ILE A 44 -11.49 2.47 9.07
N SER A 45 -12.35 1.54 9.50
CA SER A 45 -11.96 0.43 10.38
C SER A 45 -10.93 -0.49 9.71
N GLU A 46 -11.14 -0.85 8.45
CA GLU A 46 -10.21 -1.68 7.69
C GLU A 46 -8.85 -0.98 7.49
N LEU A 47 -8.85 0.30 7.10
CA LEU A 47 -7.63 1.11 6.99
C LEU A 47 -6.85 1.19 8.30
N SER A 48 -7.55 1.28 9.43
CA SER A 48 -6.91 1.32 10.75
C SER A 48 -6.21 0.00 11.11
N LYS A 49 -6.80 -1.14 10.72
CA LYS A 49 -6.19 -2.47 10.92
C LYS A 49 -4.93 -2.61 10.09
N ILE A 50 -5.00 -2.26 8.80
CA ILE A 50 -3.84 -2.28 7.90
C ILE A 50 -2.72 -1.38 8.45
N TYR A 51 -3.03 -0.18 8.93
CA TYR A 51 -2.03 0.70 9.56
C TYR A 51 -1.38 0.04 10.79
N GLY A 52 -2.18 -0.61 11.65
CA GLY A 52 -1.69 -1.34 12.81
C GLY A 52 -0.76 -2.50 12.44
N GLU A 53 -1.13 -3.29 11.44
CA GLU A 53 -0.31 -4.39 10.92
C GLU A 53 1.02 -3.88 10.33
N LEU A 54 0.98 -2.80 9.55
CA LEU A 54 2.19 -2.17 9.02
C LEU A 54 3.12 -1.71 10.16
N ARG A 55 2.58 -1.05 11.18
CA ARG A 55 3.36 -0.62 12.36
C ARG A 55 4.03 -1.81 13.05
N GLN A 56 3.32 -2.92 13.22
CA GLN A 56 3.86 -4.14 13.81
C GLN A 56 4.99 -4.73 12.97
N ILE A 57 4.83 -4.78 11.64
CA ILE A 57 5.87 -5.27 10.72
C ILE A 57 7.12 -4.38 10.78
N PHE A 58 6.94 -3.06 10.82
CA PHE A 58 8.06 -2.11 10.87
C PHE A 58 8.61 -1.83 12.27
N GLY A 59 8.00 -2.39 13.33
CA GLY A 59 8.46 -2.26 14.71
C GLY A 59 8.35 -0.86 15.31
N VAL A 60 7.38 -0.05 14.87
CA VAL A 60 7.21 1.37 15.27
C VAL A 60 6.03 1.60 16.21
#